data_AF-A0A098M3N1-F1
#
_entry.id   AF-A0A098M3N1-F1
#
_cell.length_a   1.000
_cell.length_b   1.000
_cell.length_c   1.000
_cell.angle_alpha   90.00
_cell.angle_beta   90.00
_cell.angle_gamma   90.00
#
_symmetry.space_group_name_H-M   'P 1'
#
loop_
_entity.id
_entity.type
_entity.pdbx_description
1 polymer ?
#
loop_
_entity_poly.entity_id
_entity_poly.type
_entity_poly.pdbx_seq_one_letter_code
_entity_poly.pdbx_strand_id
1 'polypeptide(L)' 'MENTQRYFYCYDKRLRNQLMKNKQSYICSGLHQQTLNPFWQFPFTEELERVITEYNDKKKS' A
#
# COMPACT_ATOMS: atom_id res chain seq x y z
N MET A 1 -8.91 13.04 -21.68
CA MET A 1 -8.06 13.15 -20.48
C MET A 1 -8.29 11.90 -19.66
N GLU A 2 -7.47 10.86 -19.85
CA GLU A 2 -7.59 9.63 -19.07
C GLU A 2 -6.97 9.84 -17.69
N ASN A 3 -7.82 9.91 -16.66
CA ASN A 3 -7.41 9.87 -15.27
C ASN A 3 -7.13 8.41 -14.87
N THR A 4 -5.99 7.87 -15.28
CA THR A 4 -5.52 6.52 -14.92
C THR A 4 -4.74 6.52 -13.60
N GLN A 5 -5.23 7.23 -12.59
CA GLN A 5 -4.66 7.10 -11.24
C GLN A 5 -5.01 5.74 -10.67
N ARG A 6 -4.05 4.81 -10.72
CA ARG A 6 -4.15 3.49 -10.10
C ARG A 6 -3.96 3.65 -8.59
N TYR A 7 -4.72 2.89 -7.81
CA TYR A 7 -4.61 2.88 -6.35
C TYR A 7 -4.19 1.50 -5.85
N PHE A 8 -3.33 1.48 -4.84
CA PHE A 8 -2.93 0.27 -4.14
C PHE A 8 -3.67 0.18 -2.80
N TYR A 9 -4.36 -0.93 -2.56
CA TYR A 9 -5.04 -1.19 -1.30
C TYR A 9 -4.21 -2.16 -0.44
N CYS A 10 -3.73 -1.66 0.69
CA CYS A 10 -2.96 -2.42 1.65
C CYS A 10 -3.85 -2.88 2.81
N TYR A 11 -3.93 -4.19 3.04
CA TYR A 11 -4.62 -4.79 4.19
C TYR A 11 -3.64 -5.33 5.25
N ASP A 12 -2.35 -5.44 4.90
CA ASP A 12 -1.32 -5.98 5.78
C ASP A 12 -0.66 -4.86 6.60
N LYS A 13 -0.74 -4.97 7.94
CA LYS A 13 -0.18 -3.99 8.87
C LYS A 13 1.36 -3.90 8.79
N ARG A 14 2.05 -5.01 8.54
CA ARG A 14 3.52 -5.05 8.42
C ARG A 14 3.96 -4.36 7.13
N LEU A 15 3.29 -4.63 6.02
CA LEU A 15 3.55 -3.95 4.76
C LEU A 15 3.26 -2.45 4.89
N ARG A 16 2.12 -2.05 5.48
CA ARG A 16 1.81 -0.64 5.74
C ARG A 16 2.89 0.06 6.56
N ASN A 17 3.41 -0.59 7.60
CA ASN A 17 4.50 -0.02 8.39
C ASN A 17 5.78 0.15 7.57
N GLN A 18 6.09 -0.79 6.68
CA GLN A 18 7.24 -0.69 5.77
C GLN A 18 7.07 0.46 4.77
N LEU A 19 5.88 0.60 4.18
CA LEU A 19 5.56 1.70 3.27
C LEU A 19 5.75 3.06 3.96
N MET A 20 5.24 3.20 5.18
CA MET A 20 5.41 4.45 5.95
C MET A 20 6.85 4.74 6.34
N LYS A 21 7.66 3.72 6.66
CA LYS A 21 9.10 3.90 6.89
C LYS A 21 9.82 4.43 5.64
N ASN A 22 9.32 4.10 4.46
CA ASN A 22 9.81 4.59 3.17
C ASN A 22 9.07 5.86 2.70
N LYS A 23 8.51 6.64 3.63
CA LYS A 23 7.84 7.93 3.40
C LYS A 23 6.63 7.86 2.46
N GLN A 24 6.09 6.68 2.20
CA GLN A 24 4.87 6.53 1.40
C GLN A 24 3.66 6.94 2.24
N SER A 25 2.85 7.84 1.69
CA SER A 25 1.65 8.38 2.33
C SER A 25 0.40 7.75 1.74
N TYR A 26 -0.48 7.25 2.60
CA TYR A 26 -1.81 6.78 2.18
C TYR A 26 -2.73 7.99 2.02
N ILE A 27 -3.63 7.91 1.04
CA ILE A 27 -4.67 8.91 0.78
C ILE A 27 -5.82 8.73 1.77
N CYS A 28 -6.19 7.47 2.02
CA CYS A 28 -7.34 7.12 2.83
C CYS A 28 -7.08 5.85 3.64
N SER A 29 -7.71 5.75 4.80
CA SER A 29 -7.82 4.52 5.57
C SER A 29 -9.26 4.28 5.97
N GLY A 30 -9.70 3.03 5.95
CA GLY A 30 -11.07 2.66 6.30
C GLY A 30 -11.18 1.22 6.78
N LEU A 31 -12.41 0.80 7.06
CA LEU A 31 -12.73 -0.59 7.37
C LEU A 31 -13.48 -1.20 6.19
N HIS A 32 -13.09 -2.40 5.79
CA HIS A 32 -13.86 -3.17 4.81
C HIS A 32 -15.21 -3.55 5.43
N GLN A 33 -16.33 -3.15 4.82
CA GLN A 33 -17.64 -3.20 5.46
C GLN A 33 -18.09 -4.61 5.89
N GLN A 34 -17.67 -5.64 5.15
CA GLN A 34 -18.07 -7.03 5.45
C GLN A 34 -17.20 -7.69 6.52
N THR A 35 -15.90 -7.39 6.53
CA THR A 35 -14.92 -8.09 7.39
C THR A 35 -14.47 -7.23 8.56
N LEU A 36 -14.82 -5.94 8.55
CA LEU A 36 -14.34 -4.88 9.43
C LEU A 36 -12.81 -4.79 9.49
N ASN A 37 -12.12 -5.34 8.49
CA ASN A 37 -10.67 -5.30 8.44
C ASN A 37 -10.19 -3.91 7.99
N PRO A 38 -9.19 -3.33 8.67
CA PRO A 38 -8.63 -2.07 8.26
C PRO A 38 -7.89 -2.19 6.93
N PHE A 39 -8.01 -1.16 6.11
CA PHE A 39 -7.25 -1.00 4.88
C PHE A 39 -6.68 0.42 4.77
N TRP A 40 -5.61 0.54 3.99
CA TRP A 40 -4.97 1.80 3.65
C TRP A 40 -4.81 1.88 2.14
N GLN A 41 -5.26 2.98 1.54
CA GLN A 41 -5.20 3.23 0.12
C GLN A 41 -4.02 4.16 -0.20
N PHE A 42 -3.14 3.75 -1.09
CA PHE A 42 -1.98 4.52 -1.53
C PHE A 42 -2.12 4.89 -3.01
N PRO A 43 -1.56 6.03 -3.46
CA PRO A 43 -1.40 6.30 -4.87
C PRO A 43 -0.41 5.31 -5.46
N PHE A 44 -0.73 4.69 -6.60
CA PHE A 44 0.21 3.79 -7.27
C PHE A 44 1.27 4.61 -8.00
N THR A 45 2.49 4.57 -7.50
CA THR A 45 3.67 5.21 -8.08
C THR A 45 4.77 4.18 -8.29
N GLU A 46 5.72 4.48 -9.18
CA GLU A 46 6.90 3.61 -9.40
C GLU A 46 7.70 3.41 -8.10
N GLU A 47 7.77 4.43 -7.24
CA GLU A 47 8.42 4.33 -5.94
C GLU A 47 7.68 3.38 -5.00
N LEU A 48 6.34 3.44 -4.97
CA LEU A 48 5.53 2.51 -4.18
C LEU A 48 5.77 1.06 -4.64
N GLU A 49 5.73 0.82 -5.95
CA GLU A 49 5.95 -0.51 -6.54
C GLU A 49 7.35 -1.04 -6.19
N ARG A 50 8.36 -0.18 -6.25
CA ARG A 50 9.72 -0.53 -5.84
C ARG A 50 9.80 -0.96 -4.37
N VAL A 51 9.20 -0.19 -3.45
CA VAL A 51 9.21 -0.53 -2.01
C VAL A 51 8.48 -1.86 -1.74
N ILE A 52 7.37 -2.11 -2.43
CA ILE A 52 6.62 -3.37 -2.31
C ILE A 52 7.48 -4.55 -2.80
N THR A 53 8.16 -4.38 -3.92
CA THR A 53 9.05 -5.40 -4.50
C THR A 53 10.21 -5.71 -3.56
N GLU A 54 10.91 -4.68 -3.07
CA GLU A 54 12.02 -4.83 -2.11
C GLU A 54 11.56 -5.53 -0.81
N TYR A 55 10.35 -5.24 -0.33
CA TYR A 55 9.79 -5.91 0.84
C TYR A 55 9.49 -7.40 0.59
N ASN A 56 8.92 -7.72 -0.57
CA ASN A 56 8.59 -9.09 -0.94
C ASN A 56 9.84 -9.95 -1.16
N ASP A 57 10.89 -9.39 -1.75
CA ASP A 57 12.16 -10.10 -1.96
C ASP A 57 12.86 -10.42 -0.64
N LYS A 58 12.86 -9.47 0.30
CA LYS A 58 13.37 -9.70 1.67
C LYS A 58 12.59 -10.75 2.45
N LYS A 59 11.32 -10.99 2.12
CA LYS A 59 10.47 -12.00 2.78
C LYS A 59 10.71 -13.41 2.23
N LYS A 60 11.30 -13.53 1.02
CA LYS A 60 11.62 -14.81 0.38
C LYS A 60 13.00 -15.35 0.77
N SER A 61 13.88 -14.49 1.30
CA SER A 61 15.22 -14.86 1.79
C SER A 61 15.22 -15.21 3.26
#